data_AF-A0A930ZFC4-F1
#
_entry.id   AF-A0A930ZFC4-F1
#
_cell.length_a   1.000
_cell.length_b   1.000
_cell.length_c   1.000
_cell.angle_alpha   90.00
_cell.angle_beta   90.00
_cell.angle_gamma   90.00
#
_symmetry.space_group_name_H-M   'P 1'
#
loop_
_entity.id
_entity.type
_entity.pdbx_description
1 polymer ?
#
loop_
_entity_poly.entity_id
_entity_poly.type
_entity_poly.pdbx_seq_one_letter_code
_entity_poly.pdbx_strand_id
1 'polypeptide(L)'
;MAYTVMLWLVNPGPQTDEQEAKEMLDKRRAQLPGAKTGVTEPPASTRLVYGVYDGKNQAEEALISLEGLLEVNRPVRVEMGSGNVFLVPASRVHYAVMSEVMRPMDSGKGSSDTPLQK
;
A
#
# COMPACT_ATOMS: atom_id res chain seq x y z
N MET A 1 1.17 4.23 -17.48
CA MET A 1 0.93 4.68 -16.09
C MET A 1 -0.13 3.82 -15.46
N ALA A 2 -0.05 3.66 -14.15
CA ALA A 2 -1.06 2.99 -13.34
C ALA A 2 -1.59 3.96 -12.28
N TYR A 3 -2.70 3.60 -11.64
CA TYR A 3 -3.34 4.36 -10.58
C TYR A 3 -3.41 3.49 -9.34
N THR A 4 -3.07 4.04 -8.18
CA THR A 4 -3.17 3.34 -6.89
C THR A 4 -4.26 3.99 -6.05
N VAL A 5 -5.05 3.16 -5.38
CA VAL A 5 -5.91 3.62 -4.28
C VAL A 5 -5.24 3.21 -2.97
N MET A 6 -5.02 4.19 -2.09
CA MET A 6 -4.39 3.98 -0.79
C MET A 6 -5.34 4.40 0.33
N LEU A 7 -5.33 3.61 1.41
CA LEU A 7 -6.00 3.93 2.66
C LEU A 7 -4.98 4.54 3.61
N TRP A 8 -5.31 5.71 4.12
CA TRP A 8 -4.59 6.31 5.24
C TRP A 8 -5.30 5.89 6.51
N LEU A 9 -4.58 5.18 7.37
CA LEU A 9 -5.13 4.65 8.60
C LEU A 9 -4.85 5.63 9.75
N VAL A 10 -5.81 5.75 10.66
CA VAL A 10 -5.65 6.52 11.89
C VAL A 10 -4.43 5.98 12.63
N ASN A 11 -3.50 6.87 13.00
CA ASN A 11 -2.33 6.50 13.77
C ASN A 11 -2.80 5.85 15.09
N PRO A 12 -2.50 4.56 15.34
CA PRO A 12 -2.90 3.89 16.57
C PRO A 12 -2.13 4.40 17.81
N GLY A 13 -1.15 5.27 17.63
CA GLY A 13 -0.22 5.69 18.69
C GLY A 13 0.92 4.69 18.89
N PRO A 14 1.73 4.88 19.95
CA PRO A 14 2.82 3.98 20.31
C PRO A 14 2.29 2.57 20.56
N GLN A 15 2.94 1.57 19.96
CA GLN A 15 2.56 0.17 20.14
C GLN A 15 3.49 -0.54 21.11
N THR A 16 2.94 -1.49 21.86
CA THR A 16 3.75 -2.40 22.68
C THR A 16 4.75 -3.12 21.78
N ASP A 17 6.00 -3.21 22.22
CA ASP A 17 7.12 -3.85 21.51
C ASP A 17 7.44 -3.24 20.12
N GLU A 18 6.98 -2.01 19.84
CA GLU A 18 7.23 -1.32 18.57
C GLU A 18 8.72 -1.19 18.26
N GLN A 19 9.54 -0.91 19.28
CA GLN A 19 10.99 -0.76 19.12
C GLN A 19 11.66 -2.09 18.76
N GLU A 20 11.30 -3.17 19.46
CA GLU A 20 11.82 -4.51 19.19
C GLU A 20 11.38 -5.02 17.80
N ALA A 21 10.12 -4.77 17.43
CA ALA A 21 9.61 -5.12 16.12
C ALA A 21 10.29 -4.33 15.00
N LYS A 22 10.54 -3.02 15.18
CA LYS A 22 11.33 -2.21 14.23
C LYS A 22 12.73 -2.77 14.04
N GLU A 23 13.43 -3.10 15.12
CA GLU A 23 14.77 -3.69 15.06
C GLU A 23 14.78 -5.04 14.34
N MET A 24 13.75 -5.86 14.54
CA MET A 24 13.59 -7.13 13.84
C MET A 24 13.29 -6.92 12.35
N LEU A 25 12.42 -5.97 12.01
CA LEU A 25 12.07 -5.60 10.64
C LEU A 25 13.26 -5.05 9.87
N ASP A 26 14.07 -4.20 10.48
CA ASP A 26 15.27 -3.64 9.86
C ASP A 26 16.32 -4.73 9.57
N LYS A 27 16.52 -5.65 10.52
CA LYS A 27 17.35 -6.85 10.31
C LYS A 27 16.82 -7.72 9.18
N ARG A 28 15.50 -7.95 9.12
CA ARG A 28 14.85 -8.72 8.04
C ARG A 28 14.96 -8.03 6.68
N ARG A 29 14.77 -6.70 6.60
CA ARG A 29 14.93 -5.93 5.36
C ARG A 29 16.36 -5.92 4.84
N ALA A 30 17.34 -5.87 5.73
CA ALA A 30 18.76 -5.98 5.37
C ALA A 30 19.10 -7.35 4.77
N GLN A 31 18.41 -8.42 5.20
CA GLN A 31 18.61 -9.78 4.70
C GLN A 31 17.73 -10.12 3.48
N LEU A 32 16.57 -9.48 3.34
CA LEU A 32 15.58 -9.72 2.27
C LEU A 32 15.04 -8.38 1.75
N PRO A 33 15.76 -7.71 0.83
CA PRO A 33 15.30 -6.48 0.20
C PRO A 33 13.95 -6.73 -0.51
N GLY A 34 12.89 -6.07 -0.04
CA GLY A 34 11.54 -6.19 -0.63
C GLY A 34 10.58 -7.14 0.08
N ALA A 35 10.95 -7.74 1.22
CA ALA A 35 10.01 -8.50 2.05
C ALA A 35 8.85 -7.60 2.52
N LYS A 36 7.61 -7.93 2.11
CA LYS A 36 6.40 -7.21 2.49
C LYS A 36 6.10 -7.48 3.97
N THR A 37 6.38 -6.50 4.81
CA THR A 37 6.15 -6.53 6.25
C THR A 37 4.65 -6.50 6.48
N GLY A 38 4.13 -7.53 7.16
CA GLY A 38 2.70 -7.76 7.30
C GLY A 38 2.00 -6.60 8.00
N VAL A 39 0.77 -6.28 7.58
CA VAL A 39 -0.11 -5.27 8.20
C VAL A 39 -0.35 -5.54 9.70
N THR A 40 0.00 -6.74 10.17
CA THR A 40 -0.15 -7.25 11.54
C THR A 40 1.08 -7.10 12.42
N GLU A 41 2.23 -6.68 11.89
CA GLU A 41 3.46 -6.53 12.66
C GLU A 41 3.63 -5.07 13.10
N PRO A 42 3.96 -4.80 14.38
CA PRO A 42 4.32 -3.45 14.82
C PRO A 42 5.55 -2.92 14.05
N PRO A 43 5.61 -1.61 13.74
CA PRO A 43 4.53 -0.64 13.91
C PRO A 43 3.42 -0.92 12.90
N ALA A 44 2.18 -1.00 13.39
CA ALA A 44 1.02 -1.14 12.53
C ALA A 44 1.04 -0.07 11.44
N SER A 45 0.82 -0.51 10.20
CA SER A 45 0.96 0.37 9.05
C SER A 45 0.00 1.56 9.14
N THR A 46 0.51 2.75 8.86
CA THR A 46 -0.30 3.97 8.72
C THR A 46 -0.85 4.15 7.31
N ARG A 47 -0.38 3.33 6.36
CA ARG A 47 -0.80 3.35 4.96
C ARG A 47 -1.02 1.94 4.44
N LEU A 48 -2.09 1.75 3.68
CA LEU A 48 -2.41 0.45 3.10
C LEU A 48 -2.77 0.61 1.63
N VAL A 49 -2.12 -0.15 0.76
CA VAL A 49 -2.52 -0.20 -0.66
C VAL A 49 -3.81 -1.00 -0.74
N TYR A 50 -4.88 -0.36 -1.20
CA TYR A 50 -6.17 -1.02 -1.45
C TYR A 50 -6.14 -1.77 -2.79
N GLY A 51 -5.62 -1.12 -3.82
CA GLY A 51 -5.53 -1.70 -5.16
C GLY A 51 -4.68 -0.87 -6.11
N VAL A 52 -4.24 -1.50 -7.19
CA VAL A 52 -3.54 -0.86 -8.31
C VAL A 52 -4.30 -1.18 -9.58
N TYR A 53 -4.57 -0.15 -10.38
CA TYR A 53 -5.45 -0.18 -11.54
C TYR A 53 -4.71 0.36 -12.77
N ASP A 54 -4.98 -0.21 -13.93
CA ASP A 54 -4.37 0.24 -15.19
C ASP A 54 -5.08 1.47 -15.78
N GLY A 55 -6.32 1.74 -15.36
CA GLY A 55 -7.13 2.86 -15.84
C GLY A 55 -7.55 3.81 -14.73
N LYS A 56 -7.56 5.11 -15.04
CA LYS A 56 -8.02 6.17 -14.13
C LYS A 56 -9.46 5.93 -13.65
N ASN A 57 -10.38 5.67 -14.59
CA ASN A 57 -11.80 5.46 -14.27
C ASN A 57 -12.02 4.28 -13.32
N GLN A 58 -11.26 3.19 -13.48
CA GLN A 58 -11.35 2.04 -12.58
C GLN A 58 -10.90 2.40 -11.15
N ALA A 59 -9.85 3.21 -11.02
CA ALA A 59 -9.39 3.68 -9.72
C ALA A 59 -10.38 4.67 -9.09
N GLU A 60 -11.02 5.53 -9.88
CA GLU A 60 -12.07 6.45 -9.41
C GLU A 60 -13.32 5.69 -8.95
N GLU A 61 -13.80 4.72 -9.72
CA GLU A 61 -14.93 3.86 -9.33
C GLU A 61 -14.64 3.07 -8.04
N ALA A 62 -13.41 2.58 -7.89
CA ALA A 62 -12.97 1.91 -6.67
C ALA A 62 -12.95 2.86 -5.47
N LEU A 63 -12.48 4.10 -5.65
CA LEU A 63 -12.47 5.11 -4.60
C LEU A 63 -13.89 5.49 -4.17
N ILE A 64 -14.80 5.75 -5.12
CA ILE A 64 -16.22 6.06 -4.84
C ILE A 64 -16.89 4.91 -4.08
N SER A 65 -16.66 3.67 -4.54
CA SER A 65 -17.21 2.48 -3.87
C SER A 65 -16.72 2.39 -2.43
N LEU A 66 -15.44 2.70 -2.20
CA LEU A 66 -14.84 2.66 -0.89
C LEU A 66 -15.37 3.78 0.02
N GLU A 67 -15.53 4.99 -0.49
CA GLU A 67 -16.17 6.10 0.23
C GLU A 67 -17.58 5.71 0.68
N GLY A 68 -18.38 5.08 -0.20
CA GLY A 68 -19.70 4.57 0.17
C GLY A 68 -19.68 3.52 1.29
N LEU A 69 -18.63 2.68 1.37
CA LEU A 69 -18.47 1.75 2.51
C LEU A 69 -18.17 2.51 3.81
N LEU A 70 -17.30 3.52 3.75
CA LEU A 70 -16.89 4.32 4.90
C LEU A 70 -18.04 5.16 5.46
N GLU A 71 -18.86 5.75 4.58
CA GLU A 71 -20.04 6.55 4.97
C GLU A 71 -21.03 5.75 5.82
N VAL A 72 -21.22 4.46 5.51
CA VAL A 72 -22.10 3.56 6.28
C VAL A 72 -21.36 2.77 7.36
N ASN A 73 -20.12 3.18 7.69
CA ASN A 73 -19.25 2.57 8.70
C ASN A 73 -19.04 1.05 8.49
N ARG A 74 -19.02 0.60 7.23
CA ARG A 74 -18.79 -0.80 6.88
C ARG A 74 -17.28 -1.08 6.79
N PRO A 75 -16.78 -2.21 7.33
CA PRO A 75 -15.38 -2.58 7.19
C PRO A 75 -14.93 -2.68 5.72
N VAL A 76 -13.74 -2.17 5.44
CA VAL A 76 -13.09 -2.27 4.14
C VAL A 76 -12.34 -3.58 4.05
N ARG A 77 -12.63 -4.37 3.03
CA ARG A 77 -11.90 -5.60 2.71
C ARG A 77 -10.70 -5.27 1.83
N VAL A 78 -9.51 -5.69 2.24
CA VAL A 78 -8.26 -5.52 1.47
C VAL A 78 -7.66 -6.88 1.21
N GLU A 79 -7.46 -7.20 -0.06
CA GLU A 79 -6.85 -8.45 -0.49
C GLU A 79 -5.39 -8.20 -0.88
N MET A 80 -4.48 -8.88 -0.20
CA MET A 80 -3.06 -8.83 -0.53
C MET A 80 -2.73 -9.90 -1.56
N GLY A 81 -1.77 -9.61 -2.44
CA GLY A 81 -1.31 -10.54 -3.48
C GLY A 81 -0.76 -11.89 -2.97
N SER A 82 -0.57 -12.07 -1.66
CA SER A 82 -0.23 -13.36 -1.03
C SER A 82 -1.45 -14.23 -0.69
N GLY A 83 -2.66 -13.81 -1.07
CA GLY A 83 -3.92 -14.47 -0.70
C GLY A 83 -4.46 -14.08 0.69
N ASN A 84 -3.74 -13.23 1.43
CA ASN A 84 -4.19 -12.75 2.72
C ASN A 84 -5.29 -11.70 2.56
N VAL A 85 -6.34 -11.82 3.38
CA VAL A 85 -7.45 -10.88 3.40
C VAL A 85 -7.47 -10.15 4.74
N PHE A 86 -7.57 -8.83 4.68
CA PHE A 86 -7.74 -7.97 5.85
C PHE A 86 -9.12 -7.33 5.84
N LEU A 87 -9.77 -7.32 6.99
CA LEU A 87 -10.96 -6.48 7.23
C LEU A 87 -10.52 -5.31 8.10
N VAL A 88 -10.46 -4.13 7.49
CA VAL A 88 -10.11 -2.88 8.16
C VAL A 88 -11.39 -2.19 8.62
N PRO A 89 -11.60 -2.00 9.93
CA PRO A 89 -12.76 -1.23 10.41
C PRO A 89 -12.79 0.17 9.79
N ALA A 90 -13.96 0.66 9.38
CA ALA A 90 -14.09 1.99 8.79
C ALA A 90 -13.57 3.09 9.73
N SER A 91 -13.79 2.95 11.03
CA SER A 91 -13.26 3.85 12.07
C SER A 91 -11.73 3.94 12.13
N ARG A 92 -11.01 2.99 11.52
CA ARG A 92 -9.55 3.00 11.41
C ARG A 92 -9.07 3.69 10.13
N VAL A 93 -9.95 3.95 9.17
CA VAL A 93 -9.60 4.65 7.93
C VAL A 93 -9.81 6.15 8.15
N HIS A 94 -8.75 6.92 8.06
CA HIS A 94 -8.80 8.37 8.17
C HIS A 94 -9.32 8.99 6.87
N TYR A 95 -8.72 8.61 5.75
CA TYR A 95 -9.19 8.95 4.40
C TYR A 95 -8.65 7.95 3.38
N ALA A 96 -9.25 7.92 2.20
CA ALA A 96 -8.74 7.19 1.05
C ALA A 96 -8.31 8.18 -0.04
N VAL A 97 -7.31 7.80 -0.83
CA VAL A 97 -6.78 8.66 -1.89
C VAL A 97 -6.42 7.85 -3.12
N MET A 98 -6.70 8.41 -4.29
CA MET A 98 -6.20 7.94 -5.57
C MET A 98 -4.94 8.73 -5.96
N SER A 99 -3.91 8.04 -6.43
CA SER A 99 -2.70 8.68 -6.99
C SER A 99 -2.29 7.99 -8.27
N GLU A 100 -1.82 8.76 -9.25
CA GLU A 100 -1.08 8.22 -10.38
C GLU A 100 0.28 7.70 -9.89
N VAL A 101 0.71 6.55 -10.41
CA VAL A 101 1.98 5.90 -10.08
C VAL A 101 2.65 5.33 -11.32
N MET A 102 3.98 5.34 -11.30
CA MET A 102 4.81 4.70 -12.31
C MET A 102 5.31 3.35 -11.76
N ARG A 103 4.95 2.24 -12.41
CA ARG A 103 5.48 0.92 -12.00
C ARG A 103 6.90 0.76 -12.55
N PRO A 104 7.78 0.00 -11.87
CA PRO A 104 9.11 -0.31 -12.40
C PRO A 104 9.09 -0.94 -13.81
N MET A 105 8.05 -1.72 -14.13
CA MET A 105 7.85 -2.26 -15.48
C MET A 105 7.44 -1.20 -16.50
N ASP A 106 6.80 -0.11 -16.08
CA ASP A 106 6.38 0.97 -16.96
C ASP A 106 7.58 1.84 -17.40
N SER A 107 8.68 1.86 -16.63
CA SER A 107 9.94 2.54 -16.97
C SER A 107 10.87 1.75 -17.90
N GLY A 108 10.55 0.48 -18.21
CA GLY A 108 11.42 -0.43 -18.97
C GLY A 108 11.47 -0.23 -20.49
N LYS A 109 10.85 0.82 -21.04
CA LYS A 109 10.98 1.21 -22.46
C LYS A 109 11.69 2.55 -22.56
N GLY A 110 13.02 2.55 -22.44
CA GLY A 110 13.84 3.71 -22.81
C GLY A 110 15.09 3.95 -21.98
N SER A 111 16.05 3.04 -22.01
CA SER A 111 17.46 3.39 -21.77
C SER A 111 18.40 2.28 -22.27
N SER A 112 18.40 2.07 -23.59
CA SER A 112 19.50 1.37 -24.27
C SER A 112 19.94 2.20 -25.45
N ASP A 113 20.46 3.39 -25.17
CA ASP A 113 21.40 4.03 -26.09
C ASP A 113 22.34 4.92 -25.28
N THR A 114 23.48 4.35 -24.93
CA THR A 114 24.65 5.10 -24.49
C THR A 114 25.78 4.62 -25.37
N PRO A 115 26.28 5.43 -26.32
CA PRO A 115 27.40 5.01 -27.13
C PRO A 115 28.64 4.92 -26.24
N LEU A 116 29.27 3.75 -26.25
CA LEU A 116 30.59 3.50 -25.69
C LEU A 116 31.59 4.49 -26.32
N GLN A 117 32.06 5.47 -25.54
CA GLN A 117 33.28 6.18 -25.88
C GLN A 117 34.48 5.30 -25.53
N LYS A 118 35.30 5.00 -26.54
CA LYS A 118 36.69 4.57 -26.41
C LYS A 118 37.58 5.74 -26.74
#